data_AF-A0A6G6IS39-F1
#
_entry.id   AF-A0A6G6IS39-F1
#
_cell.length_a   1.000
_cell.length_b   1.000
_cell.length_c   1.000
_cell.angle_alpha   90.00
_cell.angle_beta   90.00
_cell.angle_gamma   90.00
#
_symmetry.space_group_name_H-M   'P 1'
#
loop_
_entity.id
_entity.type
_entity.pdbx_description
1 polymer ?
#
loop_
_entity_poly.entity_id
_entity_poly.type
_entity_poly.pdbx_seq_one_letter_code
_entity_poly.pdbx_strand_id
1 'polypeptide(L)'
;MAESLREQQLRMTRFIRDPQANEPPPGIEARRLAVYRQLFFGNLQSLLAGNFPVLQASLAHEHWQALTEDFYAGFRCQTPLFTEVAGEFVDYLESRGEQPGWVAELAHYEWIETALLLSDKAEPAHDPDGDLLDGVPQLSSLALPLAYVWPVSHIGPEHIPLQAPTEPTLLLARRGADLKVHFSRLAPLAHALLVSLQQWQLTGREHLKALAEIAGIELAAIEEQGIALLRSLKEQGVVIGTRPNCTTPRRPHLARPEGEAS
;
A
#
# COMPACT_ATOMS: atom_id res chain seq x y z
N MET A 1 4.77 -39.46 -28.84
CA MET A 1 5.81 -38.41 -28.84
C MET A 1 6.19 -38.17 -27.39
N ALA A 2 7.48 -38.11 -27.08
CA ALA A 2 7.93 -37.82 -25.71
C ALA A 2 7.52 -36.38 -25.35
N GLU A 3 6.78 -36.23 -24.26
CA GLU A 3 6.43 -34.92 -23.71
C GLU A 3 7.72 -34.19 -23.31
N SER A 4 7.83 -32.91 -23.68
CA SER A 4 8.98 -32.09 -23.30
C SER A 4 9.00 -31.86 -21.78
N LEU A 5 10.18 -31.62 -21.21
CA LEU A 5 10.31 -31.30 -19.78
C LEU A 5 9.40 -30.12 -19.37
N ARG A 6 9.26 -29.11 -20.25
CA ARG A 6 8.39 -27.96 -20.04
C ARG A 6 6.92 -28.36 -19.90
N GLU A 7 6.44 -29.23 -20.78
CA GLU A 7 5.05 -29.72 -20.74
C GLU A 7 4.80 -30.56 -19.47
N GLN A 8 5.76 -31.40 -19.07
CA GLN A 8 5.69 -32.14 -17.81
C GLN A 8 5.61 -31.22 -16.59
N GLN A 9 6.45 -30.19 -16.53
CA GLN A 9 6.45 -29.18 -15.46
C GLN A 9 5.14 -28.38 -15.42
N LEU A 10 4.60 -27.99 -16.58
CA LEU A 10 3.33 -27.27 -16.66
C LEU A 10 2.16 -28.16 -16.23
N ARG A 11 2.13 -29.42 -16.65
CA ARG A 11 1.10 -30.40 -16.23
C ARG A 11 1.13 -30.60 -14.71
N MET A 12 2.32 -30.83 -14.16
CA MET A 12 2.53 -30.94 -12.72
C MET A 12 2.04 -29.69 -11.98
N THR A 13 2.46 -28.49 -12.42
CA THR A 13 2.10 -27.22 -11.77
C THR A 13 0.60 -26.97 -11.83
N ARG A 14 -0.06 -27.24 -12.96
CA ARG A 14 -1.51 -27.12 -13.11
C ARG A 14 -2.26 -28.05 -12.16
N PHE A 15 -1.85 -29.32 -12.08
CA PHE A 15 -2.46 -30.29 -11.16
C PHE A 15 -2.29 -29.89 -9.69
N ILE A 16 -1.11 -29.41 -9.31
CA ILE A 16 -0.85 -28.97 -7.93
C ILE A 16 -1.74 -27.78 -7.55
N ARG A 17 -1.93 -26.82 -8.48
CA ARG A 17 -2.73 -25.62 -8.26
C ARG A 17 -4.23 -25.92 -8.24
N ASP A 18 -4.70 -26.71 -9.19
CA ASP A 18 -6.10 -27.08 -9.35
C ASP A 18 -6.24 -28.57 -9.74
N PRO A 19 -6.32 -29.47 -8.74
CA PRO A 19 -6.44 -30.91 -8.98
C PRO A 19 -7.83 -31.35 -9.44
N GLN A 20 -8.86 -30.49 -9.35
CA GLN A 20 -10.21 -30.82 -9.79
C GLN A 20 -10.37 -30.57 -11.30
N ALA A 21 -9.72 -29.53 -11.83
CA ALA A 21 -9.78 -29.21 -13.26
C ALA A 21 -8.67 -29.84 -14.11
N ASN A 22 -7.66 -30.48 -13.50
CA ASN A 22 -6.50 -31.00 -14.22
C ASN A 22 -6.21 -32.46 -13.87
N GLU A 23 -5.76 -33.23 -14.86
CA GLU A 23 -5.38 -34.62 -14.66
C GLU A 23 -4.04 -34.77 -13.92
N PRO A 24 -3.88 -35.78 -13.07
CA PRO A 24 -2.61 -36.06 -12.40
C PRO A 24 -1.52 -36.42 -13.43
N PRO A 25 -0.27 -35.97 -13.23
CA PRO A 25 0.84 -36.37 -14.08
C PRO A 25 1.06 -37.90 -14.03
N PRO A 26 1.30 -38.55 -15.19
CA PRO A 26 1.45 -39.99 -15.25
C PRO A 26 2.71 -40.46 -14.50
N GLY A 27 2.65 -41.67 -13.92
CA GLY A 27 3.80 -42.30 -13.28
C GLY A 27 4.14 -41.78 -11.87
N ILE A 28 3.29 -40.93 -11.28
CA ILE A 28 3.46 -40.42 -9.92
C ILE A 28 2.31 -40.91 -9.04
N GLU A 29 2.66 -41.48 -7.89
CA GLU A 29 1.68 -41.94 -6.91
C GLU A 29 0.85 -40.76 -6.36
N ALA A 30 -0.48 -40.93 -6.31
CA ALA A 30 -1.41 -39.92 -5.82
C ALA A 30 -1.05 -39.41 -4.41
N ARG A 31 -0.55 -40.30 -3.52
CA ARG A 31 -0.07 -39.93 -2.19
C ARG A 31 1.06 -38.91 -2.23
N ARG A 32 2.02 -39.06 -3.14
CA ARG A 32 3.16 -38.12 -3.28
C ARG A 32 2.71 -36.76 -3.79
N LEU A 33 1.78 -36.77 -4.76
CA LEU A 33 1.19 -35.54 -5.28
C LEU A 33 0.42 -34.78 -4.20
N ALA A 34 -0.33 -35.49 -3.35
CA ALA A 34 -1.04 -34.88 -2.23
C ALA A 34 -0.08 -34.21 -1.23
N VAL A 35 1.03 -34.87 -0.88
CA VAL A 35 2.08 -34.29 -0.01
C VAL A 35 2.68 -33.04 -0.65
N TYR A 36 3.04 -33.12 -1.93
CA TYR A 36 3.61 -31.97 -2.63
C TYR A 36 2.64 -30.79 -2.67
N ARG A 37 1.37 -31.02 -3.02
CA ARG A 37 0.34 -29.99 -2.98
C ARG A 37 0.20 -29.37 -1.59
N GLN A 38 0.15 -30.20 -0.55
CA GLN A 38 0.01 -29.72 0.83
C GLN A 38 1.17 -28.82 1.24
N LEU A 39 2.40 -29.09 0.81
CA LEU A 39 3.56 -28.24 1.10
C LEU A 39 3.43 -26.86 0.44
N PHE A 40 3.14 -26.80 -0.86
CA PHE A 40 3.06 -25.51 -1.56
C PHE A 40 1.84 -24.70 -1.14
N PHE A 41 0.67 -25.34 -1.09
CA PHE A 41 -0.55 -24.67 -0.69
C PHE A 41 -0.52 -24.29 0.80
N GLY A 42 0.00 -25.16 1.67
CA GLY A 42 0.14 -24.86 3.10
C GLY A 42 1.07 -23.68 3.37
N ASN A 43 2.16 -23.52 2.59
CA ASN A 43 3.03 -22.35 2.68
C ASN A 43 2.29 -21.07 2.29
N LEU A 44 1.51 -21.12 1.20
CA LEU A 44 0.68 -19.97 0.79
C LEU A 44 -0.38 -19.63 1.85
N GLN A 45 -1.10 -20.63 2.36
CA GLN A 45 -2.11 -20.43 3.40
C GLN A 45 -1.50 -19.80 4.65
N SER A 46 -0.32 -20.26 5.07
CA SER A 46 0.38 -19.71 6.23
C SER A 46 0.83 -18.26 6.00
N LEU A 47 1.30 -17.94 4.79
CA LEU A 47 1.64 -16.57 4.41
C LEU A 47 0.42 -15.65 4.45
N LEU A 48 -0.68 -16.05 3.81
CA LEU A 48 -1.89 -15.24 3.75
C LEU A 48 -2.50 -15.06 5.15
N ALA A 49 -2.60 -16.13 5.94
CA ALA A 49 -3.07 -16.04 7.33
C ALA A 49 -2.20 -15.11 8.18
N GLY A 50 -0.88 -15.11 7.96
CA GLY A 50 0.04 -14.23 8.68
C GLY A 50 -0.05 -12.75 8.27
N ASN A 51 -0.41 -12.46 7.02
CA ASN A 51 -0.57 -11.08 6.52
C ASN A 51 -1.97 -10.52 6.71
N PHE A 52 -2.98 -11.38 6.87
CA PHE A 52 -4.40 -10.99 6.95
C PHE A 52 -5.10 -11.61 8.17
N PRO A 53 -4.55 -11.48 9.39
CA PRO A 53 -5.10 -12.14 10.58
C PRO A 53 -6.52 -11.71 10.93
N VAL A 54 -6.86 -10.42 10.78
CA VAL A 54 -8.19 -9.90 11.07
C VAL A 54 -9.18 -10.36 10.00
N LEU A 55 -8.83 -10.24 8.72
CA LEU A 55 -9.66 -10.72 7.62
C LEU A 55 -9.95 -12.22 7.73
N GLN A 56 -8.93 -13.03 8.02
CA GLN A 56 -9.10 -14.47 8.23
C GLN A 56 -10.07 -14.76 9.39
N ALA A 57 -9.95 -14.03 10.51
CA ALA A 57 -10.81 -14.22 11.66
C ALA A 57 -12.25 -13.71 11.43
N SER A 58 -12.42 -12.69 10.60
CA SER A 58 -13.72 -12.07 10.27
C SER A 58 -14.52 -12.85 9.23
N LEU A 59 -13.90 -13.69 8.42
CA LEU A 59 -14.59 -14.53 7.44
C LEU A 59 -14.98 -15.89 8.01
N ALA A 60 -16.06 -16.47 7.48
CA ALA A 60 -16.36 -17.87 7.72
C ALA A 60 -15.21 -18.74 7.20
N HIS A 61 -14.91 -19.83 7.90
CA HIS A 61 -13.75 -20.68 7.58
C HIS A 61 -13.79 -21.20 6.14
N GLU A 62 -14.96 -21.65 5.69
CA GLU A 62 -15.20 -22.16 4.35
C GLU A 62 -15.00 -21.07 3.28
N HIS A 63 -15.36 -19.83 3.61
CA HIS A 63 -15.22 -18.69 2.72
C HIS A 63 -13.74 -18.30 2.57
N TRP A 64 -13.01 -18.18 3.68
CA TRP A 64 -11.55 -17.97 3.64
C TRP A 64 -10.86 -19.07 2.83
N GLN A 65 -11.20 -20.34 3.09
CA GLN A 65 -10.64 -21.46 2.36
C GLN A 65 -10.92 -21.35 0.85
N ALA A 66 -12.17 -21.09 0.46
CA ALA A 66 -12.54 -20.93 -0.95
C ALA A 66 -11.77 -19.78 -1.64
N LEU A 67 -11.58 -18.64 -0.96
CA LEU A 67 -10.79 -17.52 -1.48
C LEU A 67 -9.33 -17.91 -1.71
N THR A 68 -8.70 -18.56 -0.73
CA THR A 68 -7.30 -18.97 -0.85
C THR A 68 -7.10 -20.07 -1.91
N GLU A 69 -8.03 -21.00 -2.04
CA GLU A 69 -8.00 -22.05 -3.06
C GLU A 69 -8.18 -21.47 -4.46
N ASP A 70 -9.14 -20.57 -4.65
CA ASP A 70 -9.41 -19.93 -5.94
C ASP A 70 -8.27 -18.98 -6.34
N PHE A 71 -7.71 -18.21 -5.41
CA PHE A 71 -6.49 -17.44 -5.64
C PHE A 71 -5.33 -18.33 -6.10
N TYR A 72 -5.10 -19.44 -5.39
CA TYR A 72 -4.02 -20.37 -5.73
C TYR A 72 -4.24 -21.06 -7.08
N ALA A 73 -5.47 -21.42 -7.41
CA ALA A 73 -5.82 -22.08 -8.67
C ALA A 73 -5.74 -21.12 -9.86
N GLY A 74 -6.43 -19.99 -9.77
CA GLY A 74 -6.72 -19.12 -10.91
C GLY A 74 -5.84 -17.88 -11.05
N PHE A 75 -5.35 -17.31 -9.93
CA PHE A 75 -4.67 -16.03 -9.98
C PHE A 75 -3.19 -16.17 -10.37
N ARG A 76 -2.78 -15.43 -11.40
CA ARG A 76 -1.40 -15.41 -11.88
C ARG A 76 -0.66 -14.23 -11.26
N CYS A 77 0.00 -14.48 -10.12
CA CYS A 77 0.92 -13.50 -9.53
C CYS A 77 1.93 -13.03 -10.58
N GLN A 78 2.15 -11.72 -10.64
CA GLN A 78 3.11 -11.11 -11.56
C GLN A 78 4.52 -11.10 -10.99
N THR A 79 4.65 -11.26 -9.66
CA THR A 79 5.92 -11.33 -8.95
C THR A 79 6.33 -12.76 -8.58
N PRO A 80 7.63 -13.11 -8.71
CA PRO A 80 8.19 -14.32 -8.12
C PRO A 80 8.52 -14.16 -6.63
N LEU A 81 8.41 -12.96 -6.05
CA LEU A 81 8.82 -12.66 -4.69
C LEU A 81 7.72 -13.02 -3.69
N PHE A 82 8.02 -13.94 -2.78
CA PHE A 82 7.06 -14.43 -1.78
C PHE A 82 6.53 -13.32 -0.85
N THR A 83 7.36 -12.30 -0.57
CA THR A 83 7.00 -11.13 0.23
C THR A 83 5.96 -10.23 -0.44
N GLU A 84 5.80 -10.31 -1.75
CA GLU A 84 4.88 -9.47 -2.54
C GLU A 84 3.56 -10.19 -2.83
N VAL A 85 3.46 -11.50 -2.59
CA VAL A 85 2.25 -12.30 -2.83
C VAL A 85 1.04 -11.79 -2.03
N ALA A 86 1.26 -11.20 -0.86
CA ALA A 86 0.17 -10.58 -0.10
C ALA A 86 -0.47 -9.41 -0.87
N GLY A 87 0.33 -8.58 -1.56
CA GLY A 87 -0.21 -7.50 -2.40
C GLY A 87 -1.02 -8.03 -3.57
N GLU A 88 -0.53 -9.10 -4.22
CA GLU A 88 -1.25 -9.77 -5.30
C GLU A 88 -2.59 -10.38 -4.82
N PHE A 89 -2.68 -10.80 -3.56
CA PHE A 89 -3.94 -11.24 -2.96
C PHE A 89 -4.92 -10.09 -2.73
N VAL A 90 -4.43 -8.89 -2.40
CA VAL A 90 -5.26 -7.68 -2.34
C VAL A 90 -5.82 -7.35 -3.73
N ASP A 91 -4.96 -7.30 -4.76
CA ASP A 91 -5.39 -7.07 -6.15
C ASP A 91 -6.44 -8.09 -6.61
N TYR A 92 -6.22 -9.36 -6.24
CA TYR A 92 -7.18 -10.43 -6.48
C TYR A 92 -8.53 -10.14 -5.81
N LEU A 93 -8.55 -9.78 -4.52
CA LEU A 93 -9.79 -9.49 -3.79
C LEU A 93 -10.52 -8.26 -4.35
N GLU A 94 -9.79 -7.21 -4.73
CA GLU A 94 -10.34 -6.01 -5.39
C GLU A 94 -10.99 -6.34 -6.74
N SER A 95 -10.42 -7.28 -7.49
CA SER A 95 -10.98 -7.71 -8.78
C SER A 95 -12.28 -8.51 -8.66
N ARG A 96 -12.63 -9.00 -7.45
CA ARG A 96 -13.83 -9.80 -7.22
C ARG A 96 -15.04 -8.92 -6.88
N GLY A 97 -16.09 -8.98 -7.70
CA GLY A 97 -17.34 -8.26 -7.44
C GLY A 97 -18.33 -8.95 -6.49
N GLU A 98 -18.09 -10.20 -6.11
CA GLU A 98 -19.04 -11.03 -5.34
C GLU A 98 -18.86 -10.96 -3.82
N GLN A 99 -17.86 -10.24 -3.34
CA GLN A 99 -17.52 -10.19 -1.93
C GLN A 99 -18.25 -9.06 -1.20
N PRO A 100 -18.48 -9.17 0.12
CA PRO A 100 -18.83 -8.01 0.93
C PRO A 100 -17.80 -6.90 0.72
N GLY A 101 -18.26 -5.66 0.51
CA GLY A 101 -17.38 -4.57 0.10
C GLY A 101 -16.23 -4.27 1.07
N TRP A 102 -16.35 -4.67 2.34
CA TRP A 102 -15.29 -4.50 3.33
C TRP A 102 -14.12 -5.48 3.17
N VAL A 103 -14.28 -6.60 2.45
CA VAL A 103 -13.26 -7.65 2.35
C VAL A 103 -11.98 -7.14 1.69
N ALA A 104 -12.12 -6.52 0.51
CA ALA A 104 -10.97 -5.99 -0.23
C ALA A 104 -10.34 -4.81 0.52
N GLU A 105 -11.15 -3.92 1.07
CA GLU A 105 -10.66 -2.77 1.84
C GLU A 105 -9.93 -3.17 3.12
N LEU A 106 -10.43 -4.18 3.85
CA LEU A 106 -9.76 -4.71 5.04
C LEU A 106 -8.45 -5.41 4.67
N ALA A 107 -8.43 -6.19 3.58
CA ALA A 107 -7.21 -6.81 3.09
C ALA A 107 -6.15 -5.74 2.76
N HIS A 108 -6.53 -4.71 2.01
CA HIS A 108 -5.63 -3.60 1.70
C HIS A 108 -5.13 -2.93 2.99
N TYR A 109 -6.01 -2.66 3.95
CA TYR A 109 -5.64 -2.06 5.24
C TYR A 109 -4.59 -2.87 6.02
N GLU A 110 -4.78 -4.19 6.18
CA GLU A 110 -3.80 -5.05 6.86
C GLU A 110 -2.48 -5.14 6.08
N TRP A 111 -2.54 -5.23 4.76
CA TRP A 111 -1.35 -5.33 3.91
C TRP A 111 -0.48 -4.06 3.91
N ILE A 112 -1.09 -2.88 4.02
CA ILE A 112 -0.36 -1.60 3.99
C ILE A 112 0.74 -1.53 5.05
N GLU A 113 0.53 -2.14 6.23
CA GLU A 113 1.56 -2.19 7.27
C GLU A 113 2.84 -2.87 6.77
N THR A 114 2.71 -4.08 6.22
CA THR A 114 3.84 -4.82 5.65
C THR A 114 4.42 -4.09 4.44
N ALA A 115 3.58 -3.52 3.57
CA ALA A 115 4.00 -2.79 2.38
C ALA A 115 4.89 -1.59 2.72
N LEU A 116 4.50 -0.81 3.74
CA LEU A 116 5.29 0.33 4.21
C LEU A 116 6.55 -0.11 4.95
N LEU A 117 6.48 -1.17 5.76
CA LEU A 117 7.64 -1.69 6.49
C LEU A 117 8.74 -2.16 5.53
N LEU A 118 8.36 -2.86 4.46
CA LEU A 118 9.29 -3.41 3.47
C LEU A 118 9.66 -2.41 2.36
N SER A 119 9.02 -1.23 2.30
CA SER A 119 9.28 -0.27 1.23
C SER A 119 10.73 0.22 1.24
N ASP A 120 11.37 0.13 0.08
CA ASP A 120 12.70 0.62 -0.24
C ASP A 120 12.68 1.94 -1.02
N LYS A 121 11.51 2.57 -1.14
CA LYS A 121 11.34 3.84 -1.85
C LYS A 121 12.22 4.92 -1.23
N ALA A 122 13.06 5.52 -2.07
CA ALA A 122 13.83 6.69 -1.71
C ALA A 122 12.93 7.93 -1.71
N GLU A 123 13.15 8.82 -0.74
CA GLU A 123 12.49 10.12 -0.74
C GLU A 123 12.93 10.95 -1.95
N PRO A 124 12.01 11.71 -2.58
CA PRO A 124 12.37 12.59 -3.68
C PRO A 124 13.30 13.70 -3.18
N ALA A 125 14.12 14.24 -4.08
CA ALA A 125 14.97 15.38 -3.77
C ALA A 125 14.12 16.57 -3.30
N HIS A 126 14.41 17.10 -2.11
CA HIS A 126 13.65 18.16 -1.47
C HIS A 126 14.58 19.17 -0.79
N ASP A 127 14.07 20.39 -0.61
CA ASP A 127 14.61 21.41 0.30
C ASP A 127 13.86 21.31 1.64
N PRO A 128 14.49 20.79 2.72
CA PRO A 128 13.86 20.66 4.02
C PRO A 128 13.47 22.00 4.64
N ASP A 129 14.14 23.10 4.26
CA ASP A 129 13.92 24.44 4.81
C ASP A 129 13.08 25.34 3.90
N GLY A 130 12.64 24.81 2.75
CA GLY A 130 11.84 25.54 1.79
C GLY A 130 10.49 26.01 2.34
N ASP A 131 10.00 27.14 1.80
CA ASP A 131 8.73 27.74 2.18
C ASP A 131 7.56 26.87 1.71
N LEU A 132 6.81 26.27 2.64
CA LEU A 132 5.70 25.39 2.34
C LEU A 132 4.52 26.06 1.63
N LEU A 133 4.40 27.39 1.71
CA LEU A 133 3.29 28.14 1.12
C LEU A 133 3.63 28.62 -0.29
N ASP A 134 4.82 29.18 -0.45
CA ASP A 134 5.26 29.78 -1.72
C ASP A 134 6.09 28.80 -2.58
N GLY A 135 6.58 27.71 -1.98
CA GLY A 135 7.21 26.58 -2.68
C GLY A 135 6.22 25.44 -2.93
N VAL A 136 6.67 24.41 -3.66
CA VAL A 136 5.90 23.20 -3.97
C VAL A 136 6.14 22.14 -2.88
N PRO A 137 5.26 22.01 -1.86
CA PRO A 137 5.41 21.00 -0.81
C PRO A 137 5.45 19.57 -1.38
N GLN A 138 6.29 18.71 -0.78
CA GLN A 138 6.44 17.31 -1.16
C GLN A 138 6.03 16.36 -0.04
N LEU A 139 5.21 15.37 -0.40
CA LEU A 139 4.83 14.27 0.48
C LEU A 139 5.97 13.24 0.56
N SER A 140 6.18 12.68 1.76
CA SER A 140 7.03 11.50 1.94
C SER A 140 6.52 10.32 1.10
N SER A 141 7.43 9.61 0.46
CA SER A 141 7.17 8.34 -0.23
C SER A 141 6.69 7.22 0.70
N LEU A 142 6.87 7.42 2.01
CA LEU A 142 6.50 6.51 3.10
C LEU A 142 5.26 6.98 3.86
N ALA A 143 4.54 7.97 3.34
CA ALA A 143 3.27 8.43 3.88
C ALA A 143 2.15 8.28 2.85
N LEU A 144 1.10 7.55 3.23
CA LEU A 144 -0.01 7.18 2.36
C LEU A 144 -1.32 7.69 2.99
N PRO A 145 -1.98 8.72 2.39
CA PRO A 145 -3.38 8.99 2.67
C PRO A 145 -4.23 7.87 2.07
N LEU A 146 -5.10 7.31 2.91
CA LEU A 146 -5.97 6.18 2.57
C LEU A 146 -7.42 6.59 2.82
N ALA A 147 -8.30 6.18 1.93
CA ALA A 147 -9.73 6.33 2.06
C ALA A 147 -10.41 4.98 1.84
N TYR A 148 -11.25 4.60 2.80
CA TYR A 148 -12.04 3.38 2.77
C TYR A 148 -13.51 3.74 2.91
N VAL A 149 -14.40 3.06 2.19
CA VAL A 149 -15.84 3.20 2.42
C VAL A 149 -16.19 2.59 3.78
N TRP A 150 -15.57 1.47 4.13
CA TRP A 150 -15.86 0.71 5.34
C TRP A 150 -14.96 1.13 6.51
N PRO A 151 -15.40 0.94 7.77
CA PRO A 151 -14.64 1.27 8.96
C PRO A 151 -13.56 0.23 9.26
N VAL A 152 -12.64 0.01 8.31
CA VAL A 152 -11.63 -1.08 8.34
C VAL A 152 -10.85 -1.16 9.66
N SER A 153 -10.58 -0.04 10.32
CA SER A 153 -9.88 0.01 11.61
C SER A 153 -10.71 -0.51 12.80
N HIS A 154 -12.01 -0.74 12.61
CA HIS A 154 -12.94 -1.25 13.60
C HIS A 154 -13.52 -2.63 13.23
N ILE A 155 -13.19 -3.16 12.04
CA ILE A 155 -13.66 -4.48 11.64
C ILE A 155 -12.89 -5.55 12.40
N GLY A 156 -13.62 -6.54 12.89
CA GLY A 156 -13.06 -7.72 13.53
C GLY A 156 -14.09 -8.84 13.61
N PRO A 157 -13.72 -10.03 14.12
CA PRO A 157 -14.61 -11.19 14.20
C PRO A 157 -15.90 -10.90 14.97
N GLU A 158 -15.84 -9.99 15.95
CA GLU A 158 -16.99 -9.60 16.79
C GLU A 158 -17.71 -8.35 16.27
N HIS A 159 -17.16 -7.67 15.26
CA HIS A 159 -17.65 -6.37 14.81
C HIS A 159 -17.59 -6.26 13.28
N ILE A 160 -18.52 -6.95 12.61
CA ILE A 160 -18.68 -6.88 11.16
C ILE A 160 -19.81 -5.89 10.83
N PRO A 161 -19.53 -4.80 10.09
CA PRO A 161 -20.55 -3.83 9.72
C PRO A 161 -21.56 -4.45 8.75
N LEU A 162 -22.85 -4.29 9.04
CA LEU A 162 -23.93 -4.80 8.18
C LEU A 162 -24.23 -3.88 6.99
N GLN A 163 -23.89 -2.59 7.10
CA GLN A 163 -24.13 -1.58 6.09
C GLN A 163 -22.93 -0.64 6.00
N ALA A 164 -22.67 -0.13 4.79
CA ALA A 164 -21.65 0.89 4.59
C ALA A 164 -22.02 2.18 5.34
N PRO A 165 -21.08 2.82 6.04
CA PRO A 165 -21.33 4.09 6.69
C PRO A 165 -21.54 5.21 5.66
N THR A 166 -22.13 6.32 6.11
CA THR A 166 -22.32 7.52 5.27
C THR A 166 -21.02 8.28 5.04
N GLU A 167 -20.11 8.24 6.00
CA GLU A 167 -18.81 8.90 5.94
C GLU A 167 -17.69 7.88 5.72
N PRO A 168 -16.73 8.18 4.84
CA PRO A 168 -15.59 7.30 4.62
C PRO A 168 -14.65 7.30 5.83
N THR A 169 -13.90 6.21 5.96
CA THR A 169 -12.80 6.10 6.89
C THR A 169 -11.52 6.62 6.25
N LEU A 170 -11.11 7.81 6.68
CA LEU A 170 -9.91 8.49 6.19
C LEU A 170 -8.75 8.24 7.16
N LEU A 171 -7.68 7.64 6.66
CA LEU A 171 -6.51 7.25 7.45
C LEU A 171 -5.24 7.80 6.81
N LEU A 172 -4.23 8.02 7.63
CA LEU A 172 -2.85 8.18 7.20
C LEU A 172 -2.08 6.97 7.71
N ALA A 173 -1.50 6.20 6.81
CA ALA A 173 -0.49 5.21 7.12
C ALA A 173 0.88 5.80 6.82
N ARG A 174 1.82 5.75 7.77
CA ARG A 174 3.18 6.26 7.53
C ARG A 174 4.25 5.43 8.22
N ARG A 175 5.41 5.27 7.60
CA ARG A 175 6.61 4.75 8.28
C ARG A 175 7.40 5.91 8.90
N GLY A 176 7.53 5.92 10.22
CA GLY A 176 8.30 6.93 10.95
C GLY A 176 9.81 6.70 10.87
N ALA A 177 10.58 7.67 11.37
CA ALA A 177 12.03 7.53 11.56
C ALA A 177 12.41 6.43 12.58
N ASP A 178 11.45 5.98 13.40
CA ASP A 178 11.58 4.83 14.30
C ASP A 178 11.44 3.47 13.59
N LEU A 179 11.31 3.48 12.25
CA LEU A 179 11.09 2.31 11.41
C LEU A 179 9.79 1.54 11.73
N LYS A 180 8.84 2.19 12.38
CA LYS A 180 7.51 1.63 12.66
C LYS A 180 6.47 2.27 11.76
N VAL A 181 5.45 1.49 11.43
CA VAL A 181 4.28 2.00 10.72
C VAL A 181 3.27 2.51 11.75
N HIS A 182 2.75 3.71 11.49
CA HIS A 182 1.76 4.37 12.32
C HIS A 182 0.52 4.64 11.49
N PHE A 183 -0.65 4.33 12.07
CA PHE A 183 -1.95 4.67 11.50
C PHE A 183 -2.59 5.78 12.34
N SER A 184 -3.14 6.79 11.67
CA SER A 184 -3.89 7.86 12.32
C SER A 184 -5.10 8.27 11.50
N ARG A 185 -6.22 8.56 12.16
CA ARG A 185 -7.42 9.08 11.49
C ARG A 185 -7.17 10.50 10.98
N LEU A 186 -7.60 10.77 9.76
CA LEU A 186 -7.50 12.08 9.13
C LEU A 186 -8.85 12.80 9.16
N ALA A 187 -8.80 14.10 9.43
CA ALA A 187 -9.93 14.98 9.10
C ALA A 187 -10.08 15.11 7.57
N PRO A 188 -11.28 15.37 7.04
CA PRO A 188 -11.52 15.49 5.60
C PRO A 188 -10.58 16.48 4.89
N LEU A 189 -10.35 17.66 5.50
CA LEU A 189 -9.43 18.66 4.96
C LEU A 189 -7.98 18.14 4.89
N ALA A 190 -7.54 17.40 5.91
CA ALA A 190 -6.20 16.84 5.95
C ALA A 190 -5.99 15.76 4.87
N HIS A 191 -6.96 14.86 4.72
CA HIS A 191 -6.93 13.87 3.65
C HIS A 191 -6.95 14.52 2.26
N ALA A 192 -7.84 15.49 2.02
CA ALA A 192 -7.94 16.18 0.75
C ALA A 192 -6.65 16.92 0.38
N LEU A 193 -5.99 17.54 1.38
CA LEU A 193 -4.68 18.17 1.17
C LEU A 193 -3.62 17.14 0.80
N LEU A 194 -3.49 16.04 1.54
CA LEU A 194 -2.50 15.01 1.25
C LEU A 194 -2.69 14.38 -0.14
N VAL A 195 -3.94 14.10 -0.52
CA VAL A 195 -4.27 13.62 -1.88
C VAL A 195 -3.92 14.67 -2.93
N SER A 196 -4.19 15.94 -2.66
CA SER A 196 -3.83 17.03 -3.57
C SER A 196 -2.31 17.11 -3.78
N LEU A 197 -1.52 17.00 -2.70
CA LEU A 197 -0.05 16.97 -2.74
C LEU A 197 0.51 15.78 -3.54
N GLN A 198 -0.18 14.64 -3.55
CA GLN A 198 0.23 13.47 -4.35
C GLN A 198 -0.02 13.66 -5.85
N GLN A 199 -1.12 14.31 -6.20
CA GLN A 199 -1.60 14.40 -7.58
C GLN A 199 -1.05 15.61 -8.32
N TRP A 200 -0.84 16.73 -7.62
CA TRP A 200 -0.55 18.02 -8.22
C TRP A 200 0.76 18.59 -7.69
N GLN A 201 1.43 19.36 -8.53
CA GLN A 201 2.68 20.04 -8.21
C GLN A 201 2.41 21.54 -8.10
N LEU A 202 1.68 21.94 -7.07
CA LEU A 202 1.27 23.31 -6.84
C LEU A 202 1.99 23.87 -5.62
N THR A 203 2.01 25.20 -5.50
CA THR A 203 2.44 25.84 -4.27
C THR A 203 1.46 25.54 -3.14
N GLY A 204 1.89 25.63 -1.88
CA GLY A 204 1.00 25.43 -0.74
C GLY A 204 -0.24 26.34 -0.79
N ARG A 205 -0.09 27.60 -1.20
CA ARG A 205 -1.23 28.52 -1.37
C ARG A 205 -2.20 28.06 -2.45
N GLU A 206 -1.69 27.58 -3.58
CA GLU A 206 -2.52 27.07 -4.67
C GLU A 206 -3.28 25.80 -4.25
N HIS A 207 -2.67 24.91 -3.46
CA HIS A 207 -3.38 23.77 -2.87
C HIS A 207 -4.52 24.23 -1.96
N LEU A 208 -4.27 25.17 -1.04
CA LEU A 208 -5.32 25.70 -0.16
C LEU A 208 -6.43 26.38 -0.96
N LYS A 209 -6.09 27.14 -2.00
CA LYS A 209 -7.07 27.77 -2.88
C LYS A 209 -7.94 26.73 -3.60
N ALA A 210 -7.33 25.71 -4.20
CA ALA A 210 -8.04 24.65 -4.90
C ALA A 210 -8.99 23.89 -3.94
N LEU A 211 -8.56 23.63 -2.71
CA LEU A 211 -9.40 22.98 -1.70
C LEU A 211 -10.57 23.85 -1.26
N ALA A 212 -10.37 25.16 -1.10
CA ALA A 212 -11.44 26.11 -0.79
C ALA A 212 -12.50 26.12 -1.90
N GLU A 213 -12.06 26.16 -3.17
CA GLU A 213 -12.92 26.11 -4.34
C GLU A 213 -13.73 24.81 -4.40
N ILE A 214 -13.09 23.65 -4.18
CA ILE A 214 -13.77 22.34 -4.15
C ILE A 214 -14.80 22.26 -3.02
N ALA A 215 -14.49 22.83 -1.84
CA ALA A 215 -15.39 22.86 -0.70
C ALA A 215 -16.49 23.93 -0.81
N GLY A 216 -16.41 24.83 -1.80
CA GLY A 216 -17.38 25.91 -2.00
C GLY A 216 -17.32 26.99 -0.90
N ILE A 217 -16.14 27.22 -0.33
CA ILE A 217 -15.89 28.18 0.76
C ILE A 217 -14.81 29.18 0.37
N GLU A 218 -14.78 30.33 1.04
CA GLU A 218 -13.75 31.34 0.83
C GLU A 218 -12.38 30.87 1.32
N LEU A 219 -11.31 31.19 0.58
CA LEU A 219 -9.94 30.83 0.97
C LEU A 219 -9.59 31.33 2.38
N ALA A 220 -10.02 32.55 2.71
CA ALA A 220 -9.79 33.15 4.03
C ALA A 220 -10.38 32.32 5.18
N ALA A 221 -11.40 31.48 4.92
CA ALA A 221 -12.03 30.64 5.93
C ALA A 221 -11.19 29.40 6.29
N ILE A 222 -10.29 28.96 5.40
CA ILE A 222 -9.44 27.78 5.63
C ILE A 222 -7.95 28.07 5.65
N GLU A 223 -7.53 29.27 5.27
CA GLU A 223 -6.11 29.61 5.09
C GLU A 223 -5.32 29.36 6.39
N GLU A 224 -5.76 29.89 7.52
CA GLU A 224 -5.06 29.72 8.81
C GLU A 224 -4.95 28.24 9.21
N GLN A 225 -6.06 27.49 9.09
CA GLN A 225 -6.12 26.08 9.44
C GLN A 225 -5.26 25.23 8.49
N GLY A 226 -5.27 25.55 7.20
CA GLY A 226 -4.48 24.89 6.17
C GLY A 226 -2.99 25.12 6.34
N ILE A 227 -2.57 26.34 6.70
CA ILE A 227 -1.18 26.67 7.02
C ILE A 227 -0.72 25.89 8.25
N ALA A 228 -1.52 25.88 9.32
CA ALA A 228 -1.22 25.13 10.54
C ALA A 228 -1.09 23.62 10.26
N LEU A 229 -2.00 23.09 9.43
CA LEU A 229 -1.97 21.69 9.00
C LEU A 229 -0.70 21.35 8.21
N LEU A 230 -0.31 22.16 7.21
CA LEU A 230 0.93 21.95 6.45
C LEU A 230 2.17 21.91 7.34
N ARG A 231 2.24 22.82 8.33
CA ARG A 231 3.34 22.84 9.31
C ARG A 231 3.34 21.60 10.20
N SER A 232 2.18 21.22 10.73
CA SER A 232 2.04 20.01 11.54
C SER A 232 2.42 18.75 10.74
N LEU A 233 2.06 18.66 9.46
CA LEU A 233 2.44 17.53 8.61
C LEU A 233 3.95 17.49 8.36
N LYS A 234 4.61 18.66 8.28
CA LYS A 234 6.07 18.74 8.19
C LYS A 234 6.76 18.28 9.48
N GLU A 235 6.26 18.70 10.63
CA GLU A 235 6.79 18.27 11.93
C GLU A 235 6.67 16.74 12.14
N GLN A 236 5.62 16.13 11.58
CA GLN A 236 5.41 14.68 11.62
C GLN A 236 6.23 13.90 10.58
N GLY A 237 6.99 14.58 9.72
CA GLY A 237 7.74 13.98 8.62
C GLY A 237 6.86 13.46 7.48
N VAL A 238 5.59 13.85 7.44
CA VAL A 238 4.65 13.49 6.36
C VAL A 238 4.91 14.35 5.14
N VAL A 239 5.11 15.65 5.34
CA VAL A 239 5.60 16.57 4.32
C VAL A 239 7.10 16.80 4.57
N ILE A 240 7.95 16.43 3.63
CA ILE A 240 9.40 16.38 3.85
C ILE A 240 10.11 17.72 3.58
N GLY A 241 9.42 18.66 2.94
CA GLY A 241 9.97 19.94 2.54
C GLY A 241 9.30 20.41 1.25
N THR A 242 10.02 21.19 0.45
CA THR A 242 9.56 21.61 -0.86
C THR A 242 10.43 21.05 -1.97
N ARG A 243 9.95 21.11 -3.21
CA ARG A 243 10.77 20.82 -4.37
C ARG A 243 11.91 21.84 -4.49
N PRO A 244 13.17 21.41 -4.69
CA PRO A 244 14.27 22.34 -4.82
C PRO A 244 14.04 23.22 -6.06
N ASN A 245 14.10 24.53 -5.89
CA ASN A 245 14.11 25.46 -7.01
C ASN A 245 15.37 25.17 -7.84
N CYS A 246 15.21 24.82 -9.12
CA CYS A 246 16.34 24.53 -10.04
C CYS A 246 17.25 25.74 -10.32
N THR A 247 17.18 26.82 -9.55
CA THR A 247 17.85 28.10 -9.80
C THR A 247 19.04 28.36 -8.89
N THR A 248 19.87 27.35 -8.57
CA THR A 248 21.23 27.65 -8.10
C THR A 248 22.24 26.58 -8.52
N PRO A 249 23.22 26.88 -9.39
CA PRO A 249 24.39 26.03 -9.52
C PRO A 249 25.15 26.10 -8.19
N ARG A 250 25.25 24.97 -7.47
CA ARG A 250 26.17 24.85 -6.34
C ARG A 250 27.57 25.18 -6.84
N ARG A 251 28.12 26.34 -6.45
CA ARG A 251 29.54 26.62 -6.67
C ARG A 251 30.35 25.51 -5.99
N PRO A 252 31.29 24.85 -6.68
CA PRO A 252 32.19 23.92 -6.02
C PRO A 252 33.01 24.67 -4.97
N HIS A 253 33.27 24.00 -3.84
CA HIS A 253 34.12 24.52 -2.78
C HIS A 253 35.51 24.81 -3.36
N LEU A 254 35.91 26.08 -3.40
CA LEU A 254 37.31 26.44 -3.69
C LEU A 254 38.15 25.92 -2.52
N ALA A 255 38.90 24.85 -2.77
CA ALA A 255 39.99 24.44 -1.89
C ALA A 255 41.00 25.59 -1.81
N ARG A 256 41.34 26.02 -0.59
CA ARG A 256 42.48 26.91 -0.36
C ARG A 256 43.76 26.17 -0.77
N PRO A 257 44.67 26.77 -1.54
CA PRO A 257 46.02 26.23 -1.65
C PRO A 257 46.68 26.35 -0.27
N GLU A 258 46.95 25.21 0.36
CA GLU A 258 47.87 25.14 1.48
C GLU A 258 49.25 25.62 1.01
N GLY A 259 49.85 26.49 1.81
CA GLY A 259 51.15 27.09 1.49
C GLY A 259 52.25 26.04 1.49
N GLU A 260 53.05 26.04 0.43
CA GLU A 260 54.38 25.44 0.46
C GLU A 260 55.34 26.38 1.19
N ALA A 261 55.91 25.85 2.26
CA ALA A 261 57.03 26.40 2.99
C ALA A 261 58.30 26.40 2.11
N SER A 262 59.08 27.47 2.23
CA SER A 262 60.54 27.47 2.11
C SER A 262 61.10 28.44 3.12
#